data_AF-A0A1J3DCF6-F1
#
_entry.id   AF-A0A1J3DCF6-F1
#
_cell.length_a   1.000
_cell.length_b   1.000
_cell.length_c   1.000
_cell.angle_alpha   90.00
_cell.angle_beta   90.00
_cell.angle_gamma   90.00
#
_symmetry.space_group_name_H-M   'P 1'
#
loop_
_entity.id
_entity.type
_entity.pdbx_description
1 polymer ?
#
loop_
_entity_poly.entity_id
_entity_poly.type
_entity_poly.pdbx_seq_one_letter_code
_entity_poly.pdbx_strand_id
1 'polypeptide(L)'
;MRWSGVGIDEWWRNEQFWVIGGVSAHLFAVFQGLLKVLAGIDTNFTVTSKASDEDGDSAELYLIKWTTLLIPPTTLRIINLVGVVAGVSYAINSGYQSWGPLFGKLFFAFWVIVHLYPFLKGLMGRQNRTPTIIVVWSVLLASIFSLLWIRVDPFTSRVTGPDVLVCGINC
;
A
#
# COMPACT_ATOMS: atom_id res chain seq x y z
N MET A 1 1.27 27.84 0.95
CA MET A 1 1.66 27.92 2.37
C MET A 1 1.93 29.35 2.81
N ARG A 2 3.05 29.98 2.42
CA ARG A 2 3.41 31.33 2.91
C ARG A 2 2.40 32.45 2.58
N TRP A 3 1.67 32.33 1.47
CA TRP A 3 0.69 33.34 1.01
C TRP A 3 -0.76 32.90 1.23
N SER A 4 -0.99 31.60 1.44
CA SER A 4 -2.30 31.03 1.68
C SER A 4 -2.61 30.82 3.16
N GLY A 5 -1.63 31.02 4.06
CA GLY A 5 -1.76 30.72 5.49
C GLY A 5 -1.84 29.23 5.85
N VAL A 6 -1.89 28.34 4.85
CA VAL A 6 -2.03 26.89 5.03
C VAL A 6 -0.72 26.28 5.54
N GLY A 7 -0.81 25.51 6.63
CA GLY A 7 0.30 24.76 7.23
C GLY A 7 0.77 23.59 6.36
N ILE A 8 2.02 23.14 6.56
CA ILE A 8 2.59 21.97 5.84
C ILE A 8 1.80 20.70 6.18
N ASP A 9 1.40 20.54 7.43
CA ASP A 9 0.62 19.41 7.93
C ASP A 9 -0.77 19.32 7.29
N GLU A 10 -1.41 20.46 7.06
CA GLU A 10 -2.71 20.54 6.41
C GLU A 10 -2.61 20.24 4.91
N TRP A 11 -1.60 20.80 4.24
CA TRP A 11 -1.32 20.46 2.86
C TRP A 11 -1.04 18.96 2.68
N TRP A 12 -0.21 18.39 3.55
CA TRP A 12 0.11 16.96 3.53
C TRP A 12 -1.12 16.09 3.78
N ARG A 13 -1.95 16.45 4.77
CA ARG A 13 -3.21 15.76 5.06
C ARG A 13 -4.16 15.81 3.87
N ASN A 14 -4.25 16.95 3.19
CA ASN A 14 -5.02 17.09 1.96
C ASN A 14 -4.51 16.17 0.86
N GLU A 15 -3.20 16.09 0.66
CA GLU A 15 -2.59 15.18 -0.31
C GLU A 15 -2.92 13.71 -0.01
N GLN A 16 -2.83 13.30 1.26
CA GLN A 16 -3.22 11.96 1.69
C GLN A 16 -4.69 11.66 1.36
N PHE A 17 -5.60 12.59 1.66
CA PHE A 17 -7.02 12.42 1.33
C PHE A 17 -7.28 12.39 -0.17
N TRP A 18 -6.56 13.19 -0.95
CA TRP A 18 -6.65 13.20 -2.40
C TRP A 18 -6.25 11.84 -2.99
N VAL A 19 -5.11 11.28 -2.55
CA VAL A 19 -4.65 9.95 -2.98
C VAL A 19 -5.66 8.86 -2.58
N ILE A 20 -6.14 8.87 -1.33
CA ILE A 20 -7.11 7.86 -0.84
C ILE A 20 -8.43 7.95 -1.62
N GLY A 21 -8.95 9.16 -1.85
CA GLY A 21 -10.14 9.42 -2.65
C GLY A 21 -9.97 8.99 -4.11
N GLY A 22 -8.80 9.23 -4.69
CA GLY A 22 -8.39 8.75 -6.01
C GLY A 22 -8.45 7.24 -6.16
N VAL A 23 -7.87 6.49 -5.23
CA VAL A 23 -7.78 5.03 -5.30
C VAL A 23 -9.12 4.34 -5.01
N SER A 24 -10.03 5.02 -4.30
CA SER A 24 -11.33 4.46 -3.89
C SER A 24 -12.51 5.08 -4.64
N ALA A 25 -13.02 6.21 -4.14
CA ALA A 25 -14.25 6.83 -4.61
C ALA A 25 -14.20 7.23 -6.08
N HIS A 26 -13.09 7.84 -6.54
CA HIS A 26 -12.96 8.23 -7.95
C HIS A 26 -12.93 7.00 -8.87
N LEU A 27 -12.18 5.96 -8.50
CA LEU A 27 -12.13 4.71 -9.25
C LEU A 27 -13.51 4.08 -9.37
N PHE A 28 -14.27 4.00 -8.26
CA PHE A 28 -15.64 3.47 -8.27
C PHE A 28 -16.59 4.31 -9.14
N ALA A 29 -16.50 5.64 -9.06
CA ALA A 29 -17.30 6.55 -9.88
C ALA A 29 -17.01 6.38 -11.39
N VAL A 30 -15.75 6.18 -11.77
CA VAL A 30 -15.38 5.91 -13.17
C VAL A 30 -15.97 4.59 -13.65
N PHE A 31 -15.89 3.52 -12.85
CA PHE A 31 -16.49 2.22 -13.20
C PHE A 31 -18.01 2.31 -13.37
N GLN A 32 -18.69 3.01 -12.46
CA GLN A 32 -20.14 3.21 -12.58
C GLN A 32 -20.50 4.06 -13.80
N GLY A 33 -19.75 5.12 -14.09
CA GLY A 33 -19.94 5.93 -15.30
C GLY A 33 -19.77 5.10 -16.57
N LEU A 34 -18.76 4.25 -16.63
CA LEU A 34 -18.52 3.36 -17.76
C LEU A 34 -19.65 2.34 -17.93
N LEU A 35 -20.10 1.70 -16.85
CA LEU A 35 -21.22 0.75 -16.87
C LEU A 35 -22.52 1.42 -17.33
N LYS A 36 -22.77 2.66 -16.92
CA LYS A 36 -23.93 3.42 -17.37
C LYS A 36 -23.87 3.70 -18.87
N VAL A 37 -22.72 4.11 -19.39
CA VAL A 37 -22.54 4.42 -20.82
C VAL A 37 -22.57 3.16 -21.69
N LEU A 38 -21.96 2.06 -21.26
CA LEU A 38 -21.82 0.84 -22.07
C LEU A 38 -22.98 -0.15 -21.93
N ALA A 39 -23.55 -0.28 -20.72
CA ALA A 39 -24.56 -1.29 -20.42
C ALA A 39 -25.97 -0.70 -20.25
N GLY A 40 -26.13 0.63 -20.26
CA GLY A 40 -27.44 1.29 -20.10
C GLY A 40 -28.10 1.03 -18.74
N ILE A 41 -27.35 0.51 -17.77
CA ILE A 41 -27.85 0.22 -16.41
C ILE A 41 -27.90 1.54 -15.65
N ASP A 42 -29.09 1.90 -15.12
CA ASP A 42 -29.23 2.99 -14.17
C ASP A 42 -28.58 2.61 -12.84
N THR A 43 -27.28 2.90 -12.73
CA THR A 43 -26.55 2.75 -11.47
C THR A 43 -26.98 3.86 -10.52
N ASN A 44 -28.07 3.65 -9.79
CA ASN A 44 -28.46 4.58 -8.75
C ASN A 44 -27.48 4.43 -7.58
N PHE A 45 -26.82 5.53 -7.23
CA PHE A 45 -25.97 5.59 -6.04
C PHE A 45 -26.89 5.47 -4.83
N THR A 46 -27.12 4.25 -4.33
CA THR A 46 -27.61 4.10 -2.96
C THR A 46 -26.46 4.53 -2.05
N VAL A 47 -26.38 5.84 -1.82
CA VAL A 47 -25.58 6.42 -0.75
C VAL A 47 -26.14 5.77 0.51
N THR A 48 -25.46 4.77 1.06
CA THR A 48 -25.72 4.38 2.44
C THR A 48 -25.42 5.63 3.25
N SER A 49 -26.46 6.33 3.70
CA SER A 49 -26.26 7.38 4.68
C SER A 49 -25.47 6.74 5.82
N LYS A 50 -24.47 7.46 6.33
CA LYS A 50 -24.12 7.25 7.73
C LYS A 50 -25.43 7.48 8.47
N ALA A 51 -26.10 6.40 8.86
CA ALA A 51 -27.06 6.49 9.94
C ALA A 51 -26.24 7.06 11.09
N SER A 52 -26.40 8.36 11.31
CA SER A 52 -26.20 8.96 12.61
C SER A 52 -27.20 8.22 13.49
N ASP A 53 -26.76 7.12 14.10
CA ASP A 53 -27.45 6.62 15.26
C ASP A 53 -27.38 7.78 16.24
N GLU A 54 -28.55 8.37 16.48
CA GLU A 54 -28.77 9.42 17.47
C GLU A 54 -28.29 8.89 18.81
N ASP A 55 -27.05 9.19 19.18
CA ASP A 55 -26.70 9.53 20.55
C ASP A 55 -25.27 10.06 20.61
N GLY A 56 -25.17 11.26 21.19
CA GLY A 56 -24.00 12.11 21.17
C GLY A 56 -22.72 11.42 21.64
N ASP A 57 -21.74 11.33 20.77
CA ASP A 57 -20.44 11.93 21.05
C ASP A 57 -19.70 12.18 19.74
N SER A 58 -18.92 13.25 19.70
CA SER A 58 -18.03 13.65 18.61
C SER A 58 -16.89 12.63 18.32
N ALA A 59 -17.04 11.39 18.76
CA ALA A 59 -16.11 10.28 18.68
C ALA A 59 -16.36 9.31 17.49
N GLU A 60 -17.45 9.47 16.75
CA GLU A 60 -17.87 8.56 15.67
C GLU A 60 -17.09 8.75 14.34
N LEU A 61 -16.21 9.74 14.24
CA LEU A 61 -15.40 9.97 13.04
C LEU A 61 -14.33 8.88 12.78
N TYR A 62 -14.05 8.02 13.78
CA TYR A 62 -12.96 7.04 13.76
C TYR A 62 -13.42 5.56 13.63
N LEU A 63 -14.71 5.30 13.38
CA LEU A 63 -15.19 3.96 13.04
C LEU A 63 -15.53 3.91 11.55
N ILE A 64 -14.56 3.48 10.75
CA ILE A 64 -14.82 3.17 9.34
C ILE A 64 -15.65 1.88 9.28
N LYS A 65 -16.95 1.99 8.94
CA LYS A 65 -17.79 0.85 8.58
C LYS A 65 -17.16 0.15 7.36
N TRP A 66 -17.04 -1.18 7.40
CA TRP A 66 -16.49 -1.96 6.29
C TRP A 66 -17.35 -1.76 5.03
N THR A 67 -16.78 -1.15 3.98
CA THR A 67 -17.46 -0.90 2.71
C THR A 67 -16.59 -1.37 1.53
N THR A 68 -17.22 -1.60 0.38
CA THR A 68 -16.53 -1.99 -0.85
C THR A 68 -15.51 -0.96 -1.32
N LEU A 69 -15.69 0.32 -0.97
CA LEU A 69 -14.74 1.41 -1.23
C LEU A 69 -13.38 1.24 -0.53
N LEU A 70 -13.31 0.41 0.52
CA LEU A 70 -12.07 0.15 1.26
C LEU A 70 -11.22 -0.94 0.61
N ILE A 71 -11.80 -1.76 -0.28
CA ILE A 71 -11.13 -2.88 -0.92
C ILE A 71 -9.94 -2.42 -1.78
N PRO A 72 -10.07 -1.40 -2.67
CA PRO A 72 -8.94 -0.99 -3.48
C PRO A 72 -7.76 -0.43 -2.65
N PRO A 73 -7.94 0.50 -1.69
CA PRO A 73 -6.82 0.99 -0.87
C PRO A 73 -6.17 -0.09 0.01
N THR A 74 -6.96 -0.98 0.62
CA THR A 74 -6.42 -2.10 1.43
C THR A 74 -5.59 -3.05 0.58
N THR A 75 -6.09 -3.43 -0.59
CA THR A 75 -5.40 -4.33 -1.53
C THR A 75 -4.10 -3.70 -2.04
N LEU A 76 -4.14 -2.43 -2.46
CA LEU A 76 -2.96 -1.70 -2.93
C LEU A 76 -1.84 -1.70 -1.88
N ARG A 77 -2.21 -1.48 -0.61
CA ARG A 77 -1.26 -1.49 0.50
C ARG A 77 -0.65 -2.86 0.74
N ILE A 78 -1.46 -3.92 0.76
CA ILE A 78 -0.99 -5.29 0.99
C ILE A 78 -0.02 -5.70 -0.11
N ILE A 79 -0.35 -5.45 -1.38
CA ILE A 79 0.51 -5.77 -2.52
C ILE A 79 1.85 -5.00 -2.44
N ASN A 80 1.82 -3.71 -2.07
CA ASN A 80 3.05 -2.94 -1.87
C ASN A 80 3.93 -3.51 -0.76
N LEU A 81 3.36 -3.89 0.38
CA LEU A 81 4.11 -4.51 1.48
C LEU A 81 4.74 -5.84 1.07
N VAL A 82 3.99 -6.69 0.38
CA VAL A 82 4.51 -7.96 -0.16
C VAL A 82 5.64 -7.70 -1.16
N GLY A 83 5.46 -6.73 -2.07
CA GLY A 83 6.47 -6.34 -3.05
C GLY A 83 7.77 -5.82 -2.42
N VAL A 84 7.67 -5.04 -1.34
CA VAL A 84 8.84 -4.59 -0.56
C VAL A 84 9.58 -5.79 0.03
N VAL A 85 8.88 -6.69 0.72
CA VAL A 85 9.50 -7.88 1.34
C VAL A 85 10.15 -8.77 0.27
N ALA A 86 9.44 -9.09 -0.81
CA ALA A 86 9.96 -9.92 -1.90
C ALA A 86 11.16 -9.26 -2.61
N GLY A 87 11.08 -7.95 -2.89
CA GLY A 87 12.15 -7.20 -3.56
C GLY A 87 13.43 -7.13 -2.74
N VAL A 88 13.30 -6.91 -1.43
CA VAL A 88 14.45 -6.92 -0.50
C VAL A 88 15.05 -8.32 -0.39
N SER A 89 14.22 -9.35 -0.23
CA SER A 89 14.69 -10.74 -0.16
C SER A 89 15.43 -11.16 -1.44
N TYR A 90 14.96 -10.72 -2.61
CA TYR A 90 15.65 -10.92 -3.88
C TYR A 90 17.00 -10.21 -3.94
N ALA A 91 17.06 -8.91 -3.60
CA ALA A 91 18.30 -8.15 -3.69
C ALA A 91 19.40 -8.63 -2.72
N ILE A 92 19.00 -9.13 -1.55
CA ILE A 92 19.93 -9.80 -0.62
C ILE A 92 20.54 -11.05 -1.26
N ASN A 93 19.78 -11.76 -2.10
CA ASN A 93 20.25 -12.99 -2.74
C ASN A 93 20.97 -12.78 -4.09
N SER A 94 20.78 -11.62 -4.73
CA SER A 94 21.29 -11.33 -6.08
C SER A 94 22.51 -10.39 -6.11
N GLY A 95 23.06 -10.01 -4.96
CA GLY A 95 24.28 -9.20 -4.86
C GLY A 95 24.07 -7.69 -5.10
N TYR A 96 25.15 -6.91 -4.95
CA TYR A 96 25.12 -5.44 -4.83
C TYR A 96 24.49 -4.72 -6.04
N GLN A 97 24.66 -5.25 -7.26
CA GLN A 97 24.15 -4.64 -8.50
C GLN A 97 22.62 -4.49 -8.53
N SER A 98 21.88 -5.32 -7.78
CA SER A 98 20.42 -5.28 -7.71
C SER A 98 19.87 -4.16 -6.83
N TRP A 99 20.70 -3.54 -5.98
CA TRP A 99 20.27 -2.55 -4.99
C TRP A 99 19.94 -1.19 -5.59
N GLY A 100 20.66 -0.76 -6.64
CA GLY A 100 20.41 0.52 -7.32
C GLY A 100 18.99 0.62 -7.88
N PRO A 101 18.57 -0.33 -8.74
CA PRO A 101 17.19 -0.38 -9.25
C PRO A 101 16.14 -0.61 -8.15
N LEU A 102 16.49 -1.37 -7.10
CA LEU A 102 15.58 -1.63 -5.98
C LEU A 102 15.27 -0.34 -5.19
N PHE A 103 16.26 0.54 -4.99
CA PHE A 103 16.08 1.77 -4.23
C PHE A 103 14.92 2.63 -4.77
N GLY A 104 14.87 2.84 -6.10
CA GLY A 104 13.77 3.58 -6.73
C GLY A 104 12.41 2.91 -6.49
N LYS A 105 12.34 1.58 -6.62
CA LYS A 105 11.10 0.82 -6.36
C LYS A 105 10.65 0.94 -4.90
N LEU A 106 11.58 0.85 -3.95
CA LEU A 106 11.31 1.00 -2.53
C LEU A 106 10.85 2.41 -2.17
N PHE A 107 11.42 3.44 -2.80
CA PHE A 107 11.01 4.82 -2.60
C PHE A 107 9.54 5.04 -2.97
N PHE A 108 9.12 4.57 -4.14
CA PHE A 108 7.71 4.68 -4.55
C PHE A 108 6.78 3.81 -3.69
N ALA A 109 7.19 2.59 -3.35
CA ALA A 109 6.40 1.73 -2.46
C ALA A 109 6.21 2.38 -1.08
N PHE A 110 7.27 2.98 -0.53
CA PHE A 110 7.20 3.72 0.73
C PHE A 110 6.30 4.95 0.62
N TRP A 111 6.42 5.73 -0.45
CA TRP A 111 5.55 6.88 -0.71
C TRP A 111 4.06 6.50 -0.68
N VAL A 112 3.69 5.40 -1.33
CA VAL A 112 2.31 4.86 -1.30
C VAL A 112 1.91 4.46 0.12
N ILE A 113 2.77 3.72 0.83
CA ILE A 113 2.48 3.25 2.20
C ILE A 113 2.26 4.44 3.15
N VAL A 114 3.07 5.50 3.04
CA VAL A 114 2.93 6.70 3.87
C VAL A 114 1.63 7.44 3.55
N HIS A 115 1.25 7.57 2.28
CA HIS A 115 -0.01 8.23 1.93
C HIS A 115 -1.25 7.45 2.41
N LEU A 116 -1.16 6.12 2.45
CA LEU A 116 -2.24 5.24 2.94
C LEU A 116 -2.20 4.99 4.47
N TYR A 117 -1.21 5.52 5.19
CA TYR A 117 -1.13 5.38 6.65
C TYR A 117 -2.35 5.93 7.43
N PRO A 118 -2.85 7.17 7.19
CA PRO A 118 -4.03 7.67 7.91
C PRO A 118 -5.28 6.81 7.66
N PHE A 119 -5.41 6.24 6.47
CA PHE A 119 -6.49 5.30 6.14
C PHE A 119 -6.43 4.04 7.01
N LEU A 120 -5.25 3.45 7.16
CA LEU A 120 -5.06 2.33 8.09
C LEU A 120 -5.41 2.73 9.53
N LYS A 121 -4.92 3.89 9.98
CA LYS A 121 -5.20 4.37 11.32
C LYS A 121 -6.71 4.55 11.54
N GLY A 122 -7.45 4.97 10.53
CA GLY A 122 -8.91 5.01 10.52
C GLY A 122 -9.57 3.63 10.58
N LEU A 123 -9.02 2.62 9.89
CA LEU A 123 -9.52 1.24 9.92
C LEU A 123 -9.28 0.56 11.28
N MET A 124 -8.15 0.84 11.93
CA MET A 124 -7.78 0.22 13.21
C MET A 124 -8.56 0.82 14.40
N GLY A 125 -9.34 1.88 14.17
CA GLY A 125 -10.25 2.45 15.14
C GLY A 125 -9.58 3.02 16.39
N ARG A 126 -10.42 3.45 17.35
CA ARG A 126 -9.99 4.07 18.62
C ARG A 126 -9.43 3.06 19.63
N GLN A 127 -9.62 1.77 19.38
CA GLN A 127 -9.09 0.72 20.23
C GLN A 127 -7.75 0.26 19.64
N ASN A 128 -6.65 0.62 20.32
CA ASN A 128 -5.30 0.07 20.09
C ASN A 128 -5.25 -1.47 20.33
N ARG A 129 -6.08 -2.26 19.65
CA ARG A 129 -6.20 -3.71 19.87
C ARG A 129 -5.04 -4.49 19.30
N THR A 130 -4.35 -3.94 18.30
CA THR A 130 -3.15 -4.55 17.73
C THR A 130 -1.93 -3.82 18.29
N PRO A 131 -1.35 -4.30 19.40
CA PRO A 131 -0.14 -3.71 19.94
C PRO A 131 0.95 -3.73 18.86
N THR A 132 1.68 -2.62 18.71
CA THR A 132 2.72 -2.42 17.69
C THR A 132 3.71 -3.58 17.66
N ILE A 133 3.95 -4.22 18.81
CA ILE A 133 4.79 -5.40 18.94
C ILE A 133 4.34 -6.55 18.03
N ILE A 134 3.05 -6.85 17.91
CA ILE A 134 2.53 -7.92 17.05
C ILE A 134 2.79 -7.60 15.58
N VAL A 135 2.66 -6.33 15.19
CA VAL A 135 2.95 -5.88 13.82
C VAL A 135 4.44 -6.02 13.50
N VAL A 136 5.31 -5.69 14.44
CA VAL A 136 6.76 -5.86 14.27
C VAL A 136 7.11 -7.35 14.11
N TRP A 137 6.57 -8.21 14.98
CA TRP A 137 6.81 -9.65 14.90
C TRP A 137 6.29 -10.28 13.61
N SER A 138 5.12 -9.85 13.12
CA SER A 138 4.56 -10.39 11.87
C SER A 138 5.40 -9.99 10.66
N VAL A 139 5.89 -8.75 10.60
CA VAL A 139 6.79 -8.30 9.53
C VAL A 139 8.13 -9.04 9.60
N LEU A 140 8.68 -9.22 10.80
CA LEU A 140 9.93 -9.95 11.01
C LEU A 140 9.79 -11.42 10.56
N LEU A 141 8.75 -12.12 11.01
CA LEU A 141 8.48 -13.50 10.60
C LEU A 141 8.28 -13.59 9.08
N ALA A 142 7.48 -12.70 8.49
CA ALA A 142 7.25 -12.68 7.03
C ALA A 142 8.57 -12.49 6.25
N SER A 143 9.48 -11.66 6.74
CA SER A 143 10.80 -11.45 6.12
C SER A 143 11.67 -12.71 6.17
N ILE A 144 11.70 -13.41 7.32
CA ILE A 144 12.44 -14.67 7.49
C ILE A 144 11.88 -15.74 6.56
N PHE A 145 10.54 -15.92 6.53
CA PHE A 145 9.90 -16.88 5.64
C PHE A 145 10.17 -16.59 4.17
N SER A 146 10.13 -15.31 3.76
CA SER A 146 10.45 -14.91 2.39
C SER A 146 11.91 -15.22 2.01
N LEU A 147 12.86 -14.97 2.90
CA LEU A 147 14.27 -15.30 2.69
C LEU A 147 14.51 -16.81 2.61
N LEU A 148 13.91 -17.57 3.52
CA LEU A 148 13.99 -19.03 3.52
C LEU A 148 13.39 -19.60 2.24
N TRP A 149 12.23 -19.10 1.80
CA TRP A 149 11.59 -19.52 0.56
C TRP A 149 12.51 -19.35 -0.63
N ILE A 150 13.08 -18.15 -0.84
CA ILE A 150 14.01 -17.88 -1.95
C ILE A 150 15.27 -18.76 -1.90
N ARG A 151 15.70 -19.18 -0.71
CA ARG A 151 16.88 -20.03 -0.53
C ARG A 151 16.61 -21.51 -0.80
N VAL A 152 15.41 -21.98 -0.50
CA VAL A 152 15.01 -23.39 -0.64
C VAL A 152 14.43 -23.67 -2.02
N ASP A 153 13.75 -22.70 -2.64
CA ASP A 153 13.03 -22.89 -3.90
C ASP A 153 14.00 -23.20 -5.07
N PRO A 154 13.97 -24.44 -5.62
CA PRO A 154 14.86 -24.85 -6.69
C PRO A 154 14.51 -24.23 -8.06
N PHE A 155 13.36 -23.56 -8.18
CA PHE A 155 12.87 -22.93 -9.42
C PHE A 155 13.21 -21.45 -9.52
N THR A 156 13.82 -20.87 -8.48
CA THR A 156 14.37 -19.51 -8.59
C THR A 156 15.61 -19.54 -9.49
N SER A 157 15.54 -18.86 -10.63
CA SER A 157 16.67 -18.74 -11.54
C SER A 157 17.81 -18.01 -10.82
N ARG A 158 18.85 -18.76 -10.47
CA ARG A 158 20.12 -18.17 -10.07
C ARG A 158 20.66 -17.46 -11.30
N VAL A 159 20.53 -16.14 -11.35
CA VAL A 159 21.18 -15.31 -12.36
C VAL A 159 22.69 -15.44 -12.09
N THR A 160 23.29 -16.46 -12.68
CA THR A 160 24.74 -16.62 -12.73
C THR A 160 25.17 -15.60 -13.75
N GLY A 161 25.92 -14.59 -13.30
CA GLY A 161 26.56 -13.64 -14.22
C GLY A 161 27.44 -14.41 -15.23
N PRO A 162 27.71 -13.84 -16.41
CA PRO A 162 28.59 -14.48 -17.38
C PRO A 162 29.94 -14.80 -16.73
N ASP A 163 30.48 -15.99 -17.03
CA ASP A 163 31.79 -16.40 -16.54
C ASP A 163 32.83 -15.33 -16.88
N VAL A 164 33.46 -14.76 -15.86
CA VAL A 164 34.52 -13.74 -16.00
C VAL A 164 35.73 -14.24 -16.80
N LEU A 165 35.85 -15.56 -17.01
CA LEU A 165 36.85 -16.17 -17.91
C LEU A 165 36.55 -15.93 -19.40
N VAL A 166 35.30 -15.67 -19.78
CA VAL A 166 34.90 -15.42 -21.18
C VAL A 166 35.09 -13.95 -21.57
N CYS A 167 35.01 -13.04 -20.60
CA CYS A 167 35.32 -11.63 -20.80
C CYS A 167 36.78 -11.43 -20.38
N GLY A 168 37.73 -11.56 -21.31
CA GLY A 168 39.19 -11.71 -21.14
C GLY A 168 39.94 -10.68 -20.28
N ILE A 169 39.49 -10.46 -19.05
CA ILE A 169 40.18 -9.77 -17.98
C ILE A 169 40.88 -10.88 -17.21
N ASN A 170 42.09 -11.20 -17.66
CA ASN A 170 42.99 -12.04 -16.88
C ASN A 170 43.29 -11.32 -15.55
N CYS A 171 42.88 -11.99 -14.47
CA CYS A 171 43.32 -11.91 -13.07
C CYS A 171 43.53 -10.51 -12.45
#